data_AF-A0A1Q7J5I1-F1
#
_entry.id   AF-A0A1Q7J5I1-F1
#
_cell.length_a   1.000
_cell.length_b   1.000
_cell.length_c   1.000
_cell.angle_alpha   90.00
_cell.angle_beta   90.00
_cell.angle_gamma   90.00
#
_symmetry.space_group_name_H-M   'P 1'
#
loop_
_entity.id
_entity.type
_entity.pdbx_description
1 polymer ?
#
loop_
_entity_poly.entity_id
_entity_poly.type
_entity_poly.pdbx_seq_one_letter_code
_entity_poly.pdbx_strand_id
1 'polypeptide(L)'
;MRGRFALLTALALALSLPTMVSAQAAGDSGVKQDRKAVRHDRRELHGDRRDVRHDTQDIHQDRRDLRQDRRDVRADVHEGDLKDARRDRRDLRSDRRDLRQDRRDRRHDVRDARSDRRDLRQDRTDLHPDQQQKKDSTR
;
A
#
# COMPACT_ATOMS: atom_id res chain seq x y z
N MET A 1 -67.49 -43.86 40.28
CA MET A 1 -66.28 -44.12 39.47
C MET A 1 -66.18 -42.97 38.47
N ARG A 2 -65.33 -41.96 38.72
CA ARG A 2 -63.98 -41.78 38.15
C ARG A 2 -63.97 -41.76 36.61
N GLY A 3 -63.72 -40.57 36.07
CA GLY A 3 -63.31 -40.34 34.68
C GLY A 3 -62.96 -38.86 34.47
N ARG A 4 -61.69 -38.51 34.66
CA ARG A 4 -61.11 -37.19 34.39
C ARG A 4 -60.79 -37.11 32.90
N PHE A 5 -61.13 -36.00 32.24
CA PHE A 5 -60.39 -35.53 31.06
C PHE A 5 -60.20 -34.02 31.14
N ALA A 6 -58.92 -33.65 31.25
CA ALA A 6 -58.43 -32.29 31.09
C ALA A 6 -58.37 -31.95 29.60
N LEU A 7 -58.69 -30.72 29.23
CA LEU A 7 -58.12 -30.11 28.03
C LEU A 7 -58.12 -28.58 28.15
N LEU A 8 -56.88 -28.10 28.16
CA LEU A 8 -56.43 -26.72 28.14
C LEU A 8 -56.98 -25.97 26.92
N THR A 9 -57.50 -24.77 27.13
CA THR A 9 -57.58 -23.74 26.08
C THR A 9 -56.96 -22.46 26.60
N ALA A 10 -55.65 -22.35 26.36
CA ALA A 10 -54.90 -21.11 26.47
C ALA A 10 -54.96 -20.42 25.10
N LEU A 11 -55.46 -19.18 25.04
CA LEU A 11 -54.99 -18.15 24.10
C LEU A 11 -55.58 -16.78 24.46
N ALA A 12 -54.92 -16.05 25.36
CA ALA A 12 -55.15 -14.62 25.50
C ALA A 12 -54.06 -13.89 24.71
N LEU A 13 -54.52 -13.28 23.62
CA LEU A 13 -53.78 -12.53 22.62
C LEU A 13 -53.33 -11.17 23.19
N ALA A 14 -52.25 -10.64 22.60
CA ALA A 14 -51.86 -9.22 22.53
C ALA A 14 -51.09 -8.60 23.70
N LEU A 15 -49.76 -8.53 23.52
CA LEU A 15 -48.96 -7.33 23.81
C LEU A 15 -47.78 -7.31 22.84
N SER A 16 -48.02 -6.73 21.67
CA SER A 16 -46.99 -6.41 20.67
C SER A 16 -46.17 -5.22 21.17
N LEU A 17 -44.97 -5.49 21.67
CA LEU A 17 -43.94 -4.46 21.84
C LEU A 17 -43.23 -4.27 20.48
N PRO A 18 -43.31 -3.09 19.85
CA PRO A 18 -42.41 -2.78 18.75
C PRO A 18 -41.00 -2.62 19.31
N THR A 19 -40.14 -3.61 19.07
CA THR A 19 -38.70 -3.47 19.27
C THR A 19 -38.19 -2.48 18.23
N MET A 20 -37.98 -1.23 18.64
CA MET A 20 -37.24 -0.27 17.82
C MET A 20 -35.81 -0.79 17.63
N VAL A 21 -35.50 -1.24 16.41
CA VAL A 21 -34.14 -1.52 15.97
C VAL A 21 -33.46 -0.18 15.72
N SER A 22 -32.61 0.23 16.67
CA SER A 22 -31.78 1.42 16.52
C SER A 22 -30.65 1.16 15.51
N ALA A 23 -30.92 1.40 14.22
CA ALA A 23 -29.97 1.21 13.11
C ALA A 23 -28.87 2.30 12.99
N GLN A 24 -28.69 3.18 13.99
CA GLN A 24 -27.91 4.42 13.82
C GLN A 24 -26.45 4.36 14.30
N ALA A 25 -25.97 3.27 14.88
CA ALA A 25 -24.60 3.20 15.41
C ALA A 25 -23.53 2.71 14.39
N ALA A 26 -23.93 2.08 13.29
CA ALA A 26 -22.99 1.44 12.34
C ALA A 26 -22.33 2.43 11.35
N GLY A 27 -22.96 3.57 11.06
CA GLY A 27 -22.51 4.47 9.99
C GLY A 27 -21.45 5.51 10.41
N ASP A 28 -21.24 5.79 11.71
CA ASP A 28 -20.23 6.77 12.16
C ASP A 28 -18.86 6.13 12.43
N SER A 29 -18.85 4.85 12.83
CA SER A 29 -17.63 4.06 12.98
C SER A 29 -16.96 3.75 11.64
N GLY A 30 -17.74 3.44 10.60
CA GLY A 30 -17.23 3.15 9.24
C GLY A 30 -16.43 4.33 8.65
N VAL A 31 -17.04 5.52 8.55
CA VAL A 31 -16.37 6.72 8.02
C VAL A 31 -15.10 7.09 8.79
N LYS A 32 -15.06 6.82 10.11
CA LYS A 32 -13.84 7.03 10.93
C LYS A 32 -12.75 6.02 10.60
N GLN A 33 -13.11 4.76 10.33
CA GLN A 33 -12.17 3.73 9.90
C GLN A 33 -11.61 4.05 8.51
N ASP A 34 -12.45 4.41 7.55
CA ASP A 34 -12.03 4.78 6.19
C ASP A 34 -11.09 6.00 6.19
N ARG A 35 -11.37 7.00 7.03
CA ARG A 35 -10.46 8.15 7.22
C ARG A 35 -9.11 7.74 7.82
N LYS A 36 -9.07 6.70 8.67
CA LYS A 36 -7.82 6.18 9.21
C LYS A 36 -7.05 5.42 8.13
N ALA A 37 -7.72 4.62 7.29
CA ALA A 37 -7.13 3.95 6.13
C ALA A 37 -6.49 4.97 5.17
N VAL A 38 -7.24 5.97 4.70
CA VAL A 38 -6.73 7.05 3.82
C VAL A 38 -5.53 7.82 4.43
N ARG A 39 -5.45 7.93 5.76
CA ARG A 39 -4.28 8.52 6.44
C ARG A 39 -3.08 7.58 6.45
N HIS A 40 -3.32 6.28 6.62
CA HIS A 40 -2.33 5.23 6.56
C HIS A 40 -1.71 5.13 5.17
N ASP A 41 -2.53 4.99 4.12
CA ASP A 41 -2.03 4.86 2.74
C ASP A 41 -1.26 6.12 2.31
N ARG A 42 -1.67 7.30 2.80
CA ARG A 42 -0.91 8.54 2.57
C ARG A 42 0.49 8.49 3.22
N ARG A 43 0.62 7.84 4.37
CA ARG A 43 1.90 7.68 5.07
C ARG A 43 2.78 6.66 4.35
N GLU A 44 2.21 5.55 3.89
CA GLU A 44 2.91 4.55 3.07
C GLU A 44 3.42 5.18 1.77
N LEU A 45 2.55 5.89 1.04
CA LEU A 45 2.94 6.63 -0.17
C LEU A 45 4.08 7.65 0.06
N HIS A 46 4.20 8.17 1.29
CA HIS A 46 5.31 9.05 1.66
C HIS A 46 6.59 8.26 1.93
N GLY A 47 6.47 7.05 2.47
CA GLY A 47 7.54 6.04 2.57
C GLY A 47 8.08 5.67 1.19
N ASP A 48 7.23 5.19 0.28
CA ASP A 48 7.67 4.73 -1.05
C ASP A 48 8.38 5.85 -1.83
N ARG A 49 7.93 7.09 -1.66
CA ARG A 49 8.59 8.25 -2.27
C ARG A 49 9.98 8.53 -1.69
N ARG A 50 10.21 8.23 -0.41
CA ARG A 50 11.54 8.32 0.19
C ARG A 50 12.42 7.20 -0.33
N ASP A 51 11.90 5.98 -0.41
CA ASP A 51 12.65 4.82 -0.85
C ASP A 51 13.08 4.98 -2.31
N VAL A 52 12.16 5.35 -3.21
CA VAL A 52 12.48 5.68 -4.62
C VAL A 52 13.53 6.79 -4.75
N ARG A 53 13.54 7.77 -3.82
CA ARG A 53 14.55 8.82 -3.82
C ARG A 53 15.91 8.28 -3.38
N HIS A 54 15.94 7.42 -2.36
CA HIS A 54 17.15 6.75 -1.90
C HIS A 54 17.74 5.88 -3.02
N ASP A 55 16.95 5.01 -3.63
CA ASP A 55 17.40 4.17 -4.75
C ASP A 55 17.91 5.01 -5.92
N THR A 56 17.31 6.18 -6.14
CA THR A 56 17.77 7.09 -7.18
C THR A 56 19.17 7.64 -6.84
N GLN A 57 19.42 7.98 -5.57
CA GLN A 57 20.73 8.44 -5.11
C GLN A 57 21.78 7.32 -5.18
N ASP A 58 21.46 6.11 -4.74
CA ASP A 58 22.35 4.95 -4.80
C ASP A 58 22.74 4.64 -6.24
N ILE A 59 21.75 4.53 -7.14
CA ILE A 59 21.97 4.34 -8.58
C ILE A 59 22.80 5.47 -9.20
N HIS A 60 22.76 6.68 -8.65
CA HIS A 60 23.62 7.76 -9.09
C HIS A 60 25.07 7.58 -8.61
N GLN A 61 25.26 7.11 -7.39
CA GLN A 61 26.56 6.79 -6.82
C GLN A 61 27.21 5.63 -7.56
N ASP A 62 26.52 4.50 -7.77
CA ASP A 62 27.03 3.34 -8.52
C ASP A 62 27.46 3.72 -9.94
N ARG A 63 26.74 4.67 -10.56
CA ARG A 63 27.11 5.17 -11.89
C ARG A 63 28.40 5.99 -11.88
N ARG A 64 28.72 6.67 -10.78
CA ARG A 64 29.98 7.40 -10.61
C ARG A 64 31.10 6.41 -10.40
N ASP A 65 30.90 5.42 -9.55
CA ASP A 65 31.89 4.39 -9.23
C ASP A 65 32.23 3.57 -10.48
N LEU A 66 31.21 3.08 -11.20
CA LEU A 66 31.39 2.43 -12.51
C LEU A 66 32.10 3.28 -13.57
N ARG A 67 32.09 4.62 -13.45
CA ARG A 67 32.85 5.49 -14.35
C ARG A 67 34.31 5.58 -13.91
N GLN A 68 34.57 5.53 -12.61
CA GLN A 68 35.90 5.50 -12.04
C GLN A 68 36.58 4.16 -12.34
N ASP A 69 35.95 3.02 -12.05
CA ASP A 69 36.55 1.70 -12.32
C ASP A 69 36.84 1.50 -13.81
N ARG A 70 36.03 2.11 -14.69
CA ARG A 70 36.31 2.11 -16.14
C ARG A 70 37.55 2.91 -16.53
N ARG A 71 37.88 3.97 -15.78
CA ARG A 71 39.12 4.74 -15.98
C ARG A 71 40.29 3.92 -15.47
N ASP A 72 40.15 3.27 -14.32
CA ASP A 72 41.20 2.46 -13.70
C ASP A 72 41.55 1.28 -14.61
N VAL A 73 40.55 0.52 -15.09
CA VAL A 73 40.75 -0.51 -16.12
C VAL A 73 41.46 0.00 -17.38
N ARG A 74 41.24 1.26 -17.78
CA ARG A 74 41.93 1.83 -18.94
C ARG A 74 43.38 2.18 -18.62
N ALA A 75 43.65 2.64 -17.40
CA ALA A 75 45.00 2.90 -16.91
C ALA A 75 45.81 1.60 -16.85
N ASP A 76 45.27 0.54 -16.22
CA ASP A 76 45.93 -0.76 -16.13
C ASP A 76 46.28 -1.33 -17.51
N VAL A 77 45.34 -1.23 -18.46
CA VAL A 77 45.58 -1.67 -19.84
C VAL A 77 46.68 -0.85 -20.50
N HIS A 78 46.75 0.46 -20.24
CA HIS A 78 47.79 1.33 -20.77
C HIS A 78 49.16 1.05 -20.15
N GLU A 79 49.20 0.74 -18.85
CA GLU A 79 50.42 0.39 -18.10
C GLU A 79 50.90 -1.04 -18.37
N GLY A 80 50.08 -1.86 -19.02
CA GLY A 80 50.40 -3.24 -19.38
C GLY A 80 50.00 -4.28 -18.33
N ASP A 81 49.31 -3.87 -17.26
CA ASP A 81 48.74 -4.80 -16.28
C ASP A 81 47.44 -5.44 -16.80
N LEU A 82 47.61 -6.38 -17.71
CA LEU A 82 46.49 -7.07 -18.34
C LEU A 82 45.78 -8.05 -17.40
N LYS A 83 46.41 -8.44 -16.29
CA LYS A 83 45.81 -9.38 -15.34
C LYS A 83 44.80 -8.66 -14.47
N ASP A 84 45.19 -7.52 -13.90
CA ASP A 84 44.32 -6.73 -13.04
C ASP A 84 43.19 -6.10 -13.88
N ALA A 85 43.51 -5.58 -15.07
CA ALA A 85 42.49 -5.12 -16.02
C ALA A 85 41.44 -6.20 -16.39
N ARG A 86 41.81 -7.49 -16.42
CA ARG A 86 40.86 -8.59 -16.69
C ARG A 86 39.96 -8.85 -15.50
N ARG A 87 40.49 -8.79 -14.28
CA ARG A 87 39.73 -8.93 -13.03
C ARG A 87 38.73 -7.78 -12.90
N ASP A 88 39.19 -6.56 -13.05
CA ASP A 88 38.36 -5.37 -12.90
C ASP A 88 37.28 -5.28 -13.99
N ARG A 89 37.56 -5.79 -15.19
CA ARG A 89 36.52 -5.97 -16.23
C ARG A 89 35.43 -6.98 -15.83
N ARG A 90 35.75 -8.00 -15.04
CA ARG A 90 34.78 -8.97 -14.54
C ARG A 90 33.93 -8.32 -13.44
N ASP A 91 34.56 -7.60 -12.53
CA ASP A 91 33.88 -6.91 -11.44
C ASP A 91 32.94 -5.83 -12.01
N LEU A 92 33.41 -5.00 -12.95
CA LEU A 92 32.59 -4.07 -13.75
C LEU A 92 31.40 -4.71 -14.46
N ARG A 93 31.46 -6.01 -14.79
CA ARG A 93 30.32 -6.71 -15.41
C ARG A 93 29.28 -7.09 -14.35
N SER A 94 29.72 -7.48 -13.16
CA SER A 94 28.87 -7.76 -12.01
C SER A 94 28.16 -6.48 -11.55
N ASP A 95 28.90 -5.40 -11.32
CA ASP A 95 28.34 -4.11 -10.88
C ASP A 95 27.32 -3.55 -11.89
N ARG A 96 27.56 -3.78 -13.19
CA ARG A 96 26.59 -3.42 -14.23
C ARG A 96 25.32 -4.27 -14.21
N ARG A 97 25.37 -5.52 -13.74
CA ARG A 97 24.20 -6.37 -13.56
C ARG A 97 23.42 -5.90 -12.33
N ASP A 98 24.10 -5.60 -11.25
CA ASP A 98 23.49 -5.12 -10.01
C ASP A 98 22.79 -3.78 -10.25
N LEU A 99 23.49 -2.82 -10.88
CA LEU A 99 22.88 -1.54 -11.30
C LEU A 99 21.68 -1.70 -12.26
N ARG A 100 21.61 -2.80 -13.02
CA ARG A 100 20.44 -3.08 -13.86
C ARG A 100 19.28 -3.62 -13.02
N GLN A 101 19.58 -4.40 -11.99
CA GLN A 101 18.62 -4.92 -11.03
C GLN A 101 18.03 -3.78 -10.20
N ASP A 102 18.85 -2.90 -9.60
CA ASP A 102 18.36 -1.74 -8.82
C ASP A 102 17.47 -0.82 -9.67
N ARG A 103 17.80 -0.67 -10.95
CA ARG A 103 16.96 0.09 -11.88
C ARG A 103 15.62 -0.57 -12.16
N ARG A 104 15.53 -1.90 -12.14
CA ARG A 104 14.28 -2.64 -12.30
C ARG A 104 13.45 -2.54 -11.03
N ASP A 105 14.09 -2.70 -9.88
CA ASP A 105 13.42 -2.66 -8.57
C ASP A 105 12.83 -1.27 -8.33
N ARG A 106 13.64 -0.21 -8.48
CA ARG A 106 13.12 1.17 -8.45
C ARG A 106 11.98 1.45 -9.44
N ARG A 107 11.97 0.78 -10.60
CA ARG A 107 10.86 0.91 -11.56
C ARG A 107 9.59 0.21 -11.08
N HIS A 108 9.73 -0.89 -10.35
CA HIS A 108 8.65 -1.58 -9.67
C HIS A 108 8.07 -0.68 -8.57
N ASP A 109 8.92 -0.16 -7.68
CA ASP A 109 8.48 0.71 -6.57
C ASP A 109 7.76 1.97 -7.07
N VAL A 110 8.27 2.57 -8.17
CA VAL A 110 7.60 3.70 -8.82
C VAL A 110 6.23 3.31 -9.39
N ARG A 111 6.03 2.08 -9.86
CA ARG A 111 4.73 1.61 -10.35
C ARG A 111 3.78 1.36 -9.20
N ASP A 112 4.23 0.73 -8.13
CA ASP A 112 3.42 0.45 -6.94
C ASP A 112 2.95 1.75 -6.31
N ALA A 113 3.86 2.69 -6.05
CA ALA A 113 3.52 4.02 -5.55
C ALA A 113 2.59 4.82 -6.49
N ARG A 114 2.52 4.49 -7.79
CA ARG A 114 1.53 5.08 -8.70
C ARG A 114 0.16 4.44 -8.55
N SER A 115 0.11 3.12 -8.38
CA SER A 115 -1.11 2.36 -8.08
C SER A 115 -1.70 2.81 -6.76
N ASP A 116 -0.92 2.86 -5.68
CA ASP A 116 -1.39 3.29 -4.35
C ASP A 116 -1.92 4.73 -4.38
N ARG A 117 -1.26 5.59 -5.17
CA ARG A 117 -1.75 6.95 -5.39
C ARG A 117 -3.08 7.00 -6.13
N ARG A 118 -3.35 6.06 -7.04
CA ARG A 118 -4.61 5.95 -7.77
C ARG A 118 -5.72 5.47 -6.82
N ASP A 119 -5.43 4.47 -6.01
CA ASP A 119 -6.38 3.89 -5.06
C ASP A 119 -6.74 4.92 -3.99
N LEU A 120 -5.75 5.60 -3.42
CA LEU A 120 -5.97 6.71 -2.49
C LEU A 120 -6.81 7.86 -3.08
N ARG A 121 -6.76 8.09 -4.40
CA ARG A 121 -7.64 9.08 -5.04
C ARG A 121 -9.06 8.57 -5.15
N GLN A 122 -9.24 7.28 -5.41
CA GLN A 122 -10.54 6.63 -5.48
C GLN A 122 -11.21 6.62 -4.10
N ASP A 123 -10.53 6.17 -3.06
CA ASP A 123 -11.05 6.13 -1.68
C ASP A 123 -11.50 7.52 -1.19
N ARG A 124 -10.74 8.56 -1.55
CA ARG A 124 -11.13 9.95 -1.25
C ARG A 124 -12.36 10.41 -2.02
N THR A 125 -12.54 9.93 -3.24
CA THR A 125 -13.71 10.24 -4.06
C THR A 125 -14.95 9.56 -3.46
N ASP A 126 -14.81 8.30 -3.03
CA ASP A 126 -15.90 7.50 -2.45
C ASP A 126 -16.33 8.00 -1.05
N LEU A 127 -15.38 8.55 -0.28
CA LEU A 127 -15.66 9.25 0.98
C LEU A 127 -16.43 10.57 0.82
N HIS A 128 -16.49 11.14 -0.39
CA HIS A 128 -17.07 12.46 -0.65
C HIS A 128 -18.60 12.49 -0.75
N PRO A 129 -19.29 11.56 -1.47
CA PRO A 129 -20.76 11.50 -1.53
C PRO A 129 -21.38 11.03 -0.22
N ASP A 130 -20.71 10.15 0.53
CA ASP A 130 -21.20 9.63 1.83
C ASP A 130 -21.36 10.76 2.88
N GLN A 131 -20.59 11.84 2.72
CA GLN A 131 -20.71 13.05 3.54
C GLN A 131 -21.83 14.00 3.11
N GLN A 132 -22.19 14.05 1.82
CA GLN A 132 -23.31 14.88 1.35
C GLN A 132 -24.64 14.27 1.79
N GLN A 133 -24.81 12.96 1.61
CA GLN A 133 -26.03 12.26 2.02
C GLN A 133 -26.28 12.35 3.54
N LYS A 134 -25.24 12.24 4.38
CA LYS A 134 -25.38 12.47 5.83
C LYS A 134 -25.75 13.91 6.19
N LYS A 135 -25.13 14.91 5.56
CA LYS A 135 -25.43 16.32 5.86
C LYS A 135 -26.88 16.65 5.53
N ASP A 136 -27.39 16.09 4.44
CA ASP A 136 -28.76 16.31 4.00
C ASP A 136 -29.77 15.49 4.84
N SER A 137 -29.39 14.34 5.40
CA SER A 137 -30.26 13.58 6.31
C SER A 137 -30.33 14.14 7.74
N THR A 138 -29.41 15.02 8.13
CA THR A 138 -29.36 15.61 9.49
C THR A 138 -29.97 17.02 9.53
N ARG A 139 -30.54 17.49 8.42
CA ARG A 139 -31.21 18.79 8.28
C ARG A 139 -32.71 18.62 8.17
#